data_AF-A0ABD3STB6-F1
#
_entry.id   AF-A0ABD3STB6-F1
#
_cell.length_a   1.000
_cell.length_b   1.000
_cell.length_c   1.000
_cell.angle_alpha   90.00
_cell.angle_beta   90.00
_cell.angle_gamma   90.00
#
_symmetry.space_group_name_H-M   'P 1'
#
loop_
_entity.id
_entity.type
_entity.pdbx_description
1 polymer ?
#
loop_
_entity_poly.entity_id
_entity_poly.type
_entity_poly.pdbx_seq_one_letter_code
_entity_poly.pdbx_strand_id
1 'polypeptide(L)'
;MIWDNADYELNFEERKVNEAGKRNWWEQGKYDYQYGVGVVMGDDAAYDIAHDDFDESNDGNSTKIVDSDDNNNTDVQGDSHDRQINMRLFASVYIAEIHRDNVAQVANGVKTMAKTTIFPLRGDDVDDERWLLSQEARHWRHSTYSGTNRNGTMSNDAGRKAFRVIDTLNDCDERADDGLCGSHGVNVNNLVLATRKLCPFACGLYIEEGLTTVMFRLGAHDTINEDGRTIMSLQHQQQYSIMLCTRYRMERSKCRIYEDDVDIPGHFISPSLRPGEIFPIIWRGYDDDGNESDDDDACDDPPPDDGKIMATVATNYAFQVGLPPELTTELLAYCDRIGITDELRKLTGDNPLPVEEDVVHKFHKMLDGNDWYVQRPPLKWTSNMHWISPADESTHEEYLDVLKRGNFNIVLDGIGKHLGFEGLVAYHLTFIGVSHSEKGFIHHDSIGTGASVYNIIIPLILMDDATPELALRVDEDGDRPSRYGALKYQLGMAAMMGDEAYHGTEACDYREKKGMRLAATVYVADINEKNAQNIAAQTLTQIFPLADAKWLIAEAGRHWVADNYHGRGDLPHNKERRHFEFHDLLPDCAARAKEGKCISDIEVTRVKCLSSCGIYEPNVSTPSWTA
;
A
#
# COMPACT_ATOMS: atom_id res chain seq x y z
N MET A 1 -4.83 36.52 -20.42
CA MET A 1 -4.86 36.59 -18.93
C MET A 1 -4.06 37.82 -18.56
N ILE A 2 -4.65 38.73 -17.78
CA ILE A 2 -4.06 40.02 -17.36
C ILE A 2 -3.04 39.72 -16.26
N TRP A 3 -1.87 40.36 -16.31
CA TRP A 3 -0.78 40.24 -15.32
C TRP A 3 -0.82 41.42 -14.35
N ASP A 4 -0.57 41.14 -13.08
CA ASP A 4 -0.27 42.12 -12.03
C ASP A 4 1.00 41.66 -11.32
N ASN A 5 1.97 42.57 -11.14
CA ASN A 5 3.32 42.29 -10.66
C ASN A 5 3.37 42.33 -9.12
N ALA A 6 4.11 41.40 -8.50
CA ALA A 6 4.57 41.52 -7.13
C ALA A 6 6.06 41.14 -7.07
N ASP A 7 6.87 42.07 -6.57
CA ASP A 7 8.32 41.96 -6.42
C ASP A 7 8.71 41.21 -5.14
N TYR A 8 9.75 40.37 -5.21
CA TYR A 8 10.45 39.80 -4.05
C TYR A 8 11.97 39.85 -4.28
N GLU A 9 12.72 40.30 -3.27
CA GLU A 9 14.19 40.39 -3.27
C GLU A 9 14.84 39.11 -2.70
N LEU A 10 15.92 38.65 -3.35
CA LEU A 10 16.85 37.65 -2.82
C LEU A 10 18.29 38.03 -3.22
N ASN A 11 19.21 38.06 -2.24
CA ASN A 11 20.62 38.41 -2.40
C ASN A 11 21.51 37.17 -2.58
N PHE A 12 22.43 37.19 -3.54
CA PHE A 12 23.53 36.21 -3.66
C PHE A 12 24.85 36.87 -4.11
N GLU A 13 25.97 36.39 -3.54
CA GLU A 13 27.35 36.77 -3.88
C GLU A 13 27.85 36.06 -5.15
N GLU A 14 28.58 36.79 -6.01
CA GLU A 14 29.08 36.32 -7.30
C GLU A 14 30.58 35.96 -7.24
N ARG A 15 30.98 34.81 -7.83
CA ARG A 15 32.38 34.46 -8.14
C ARG A 15 32.55 34.24 -9.65
N LYS A 16 33.55 34.91 -10.24
CA LYS A 16 33.90 34.87 -11.66
C LYS A 16 34.51 33.53 -12.09
N VAL A 17 34.09 33.02 -13.25
CA VAL A 17 34.74 31.95 -14.01
C VAL A 17 34.93 32.40 -15.47
N ASN A 18 36.10 32.11 -16.04
CA ASN A 18 36.54 32.50 -17.39
C ASN A 18 36.00 31.58 -18.49
N GLU A 19 35.73 32.13 -19.67
CA GLU A 19 35.25 31.42 -20.88
C GLU A 19 36.37 30.93 -21.82
N ALA A 20 36.14 29.78 -22.47
CA ALA A 20 36.55 29.40 -23.85
C ALA A 20 35.93 28.02 -24.17
N GLY A 21 35.39 27.64 -25.33
CA GLY A 21 35.16 28.22 -26.65
C GLY A 21 34.42 27.16 -27.51
N LYS A 22 33.66 27.61 -28.51
CA LYS A 22 32.67 26.89 -29.34
C LYS A 22 33.23 25.80 -30.29
N ARG A 23 32.36 24.88 -30.76
CA ARG A 23 32.24 24.41 -32.17
C ARG A 23 30.89 23.74 -32.48
N ASN A 24 30.27 24.13 -33.60
CA ASN A 24 28.99 23.65 -34.14
C ASN A 24 29.18 22.60 -35.25
N TRP A 25 28.19 21.71 -35.43
CA TRP A 25 27.91 20.98 -36.67
C TRP A 25 26.39 20.91 -36.90
N TRP A 26 25.95 21.14 -38.15
CA TRP A 26 24.56 21.04 -38.62
C TRP A 26 24.42 19.78 -39.50
N GLU A 27 23.29 19.08 -39.41
CA GLU A 27 22.75 18.27 -40.52
C GLU A 27 21.21 18.22 -40.46
N GLN A 28 20.57 18.43 -41.61
CA GLN A 28 19.12 18.49 -41.83
C GLN A 28 18.57 17.12 -42.24
N GLY A 29 17.43 16.73 -41.68
CA GLY A 29 16.56 15.68 -42.20
C GLY A 29 15.09 16.05 -41.94
N LYS A 30 14.36 16.42 -43.01
CA LYS A 30 12.93 16.78 -43.00
C LYS A 30 12.04 15.54 -42.93
N TYR A 31 10.99 15.58 -42.11
CA TYR A 31 9.60 15.30 -42.50
C TYR A 31 8.66 16.04 -41.52
N ASP A 32 7.85 16.95 -42.06
CA ASP A 32 6.89 17.80 -41.35
C ASP A 32 5.60 17.06 -41.04
N TYR A 33 5.11 17.19 -39.81
CA TYR A 33 3.74 17.67 -39.52
C TYR A 33 3.78 18.43 -38.19
N GLN A 34 3.64 19.76 -38.28
CA GLN A 34 3.69 20.73 -37.19
C GLN A 34 2.32 20.92 -36.53
N TYR A 35 2.30 20.97 -35.20
CA TYR A 35 1.68 22.07 -34.45
C TYR A 35 2.56 22.35 -33.22
N GLY A 36 3.33 23.43 -33.29
CA GLY A 36 4.08 23.99 -32.17
C GLY A 36 3.46 25.30 -31.73
N VAL A 37 3.45 25.56 -30.42
CA VAL A 37 3.38 26.93 -29.89
C VAL A 37 4.67 27.17 -29.13
N GLY A 38 5.64 27.77 -29.82
CA GLY A 38 6.82 28.34 -29.20
C GLY A 38 6.56 29.80 -28.84
N VAL A 39 7.06 30.24 -27.68
CA VAL A 39 7.26 31.66 -27.41
C VAL A 39 8.76 31.90 -27.39
N VAL A 40 9.25 32.58 -28.42
CA VAL A 40 10.61 33.11 -28.55
C VAL A 40 10.52 34.63 -28.42
N MET A 41 11.32 35.23 -27.53
CA MET A 41 11.80 36.62 -27.57
C MET A 41 13.09 36.65 -26.74
N GLY A 42 14.24 37.23 -27.09
CA GLY A 42 14.74 37.93 -28.26
C GLY A 42 16.15 38.41 -27.87
N ASP A 43 17.19 37.98 -28.59
CA ASP A 43 18.56 38.45 -28.40
C ASP A 43 18.70 39.84 -29.04
N ASP A 44 18.58 40.89 -28.24
CA ASP A 44 19.05 42.24 -28.59
C ASP A 44 19.24 43.07 -27.31
N ALA A 45 20.44 43.02 -26.76
CA ALA A 45 21.01 44.05 -25.89
C ALA A 45 22.55 43.99 -26.00
N ALA A 46 23.05 44.29 -27.19
CA ALA A 46 24.46 44.58 -27.40
C ALA A 46 24.75 46.04 -27.04
N TYR A 47 25.79 46.22 -26.21
CA TYR A 47 26.76 47.31 -26.25
C TYR A 47 26.27 48.76 -26.16
N ASP A 48 26.52 49.39 -25.00
CA ASP A 48 27.05 50.76 -24.94
C ASP A 48 27.74 50.99 -23.57
N ILE A 49 29.07 50.81 -23.51
CA ILE A 49 29.92 51.44 -22.49
C ILE A 49 31.15 51.99 -23.21
N ALA A 50 31.25 53.31 -23.22
CA ALA A 50 32.36 54.07 -23.72
C ALA A 50 33.63 53.81 -22.89
N HIS A 51 34.76 53.71 -23.61
CA HIS A 51 36.11 53.87 -23.10
C HIS A 51 36.29 55.25 -22.43
N ASP A 52 36.98 55.28 -21.29
CA ASP A 52 38.00 56.30 -21.01
C ASP A 52 38.99 55.78 -19.96
N ASP A 53 40.22 55.55 -20.45
CA ASP A 53 41.56 55.65 -19.88
C ASP A 53 41.82 55.48 -18.37
N PHE A 54 42.58 54.43 -18.03
CA PHE A 54 43.49 54.44 -16.87
C PHE A 54 44.87 53.93 -17.27
N ASP A 55 45.85 54.80 -17.08
CA ASP A 55 47.28 54.65 -17.34
C ASP A 55 47.95 53.86 -16.20
N GLU A 56 48.63 52.77 -16.53
CA GLU A 56 49.47 52.02 -15.61
C GLU A 56 50.86 52.66 -15.52
N SER A 57 51.28 53.09 -14.33
CA SER A 57 52.70 53.01 -13.99
C SER A 57 52.87 52.73 -12.50
N ASN A 58 53.48 51.59 -12.22
CA ASN A 58 53.94 51.20 -10.90
C ASN A 58 55.40 50.79 -11.08
N ASP A 59 56.32 51.57 -10.52
CA ASP A 59 57.71 51.17 -10.29
C ASP A 59 58.03 51.51 -8.84
N GLY A 60 58.42 50.47 -8.10
CA GLY A 60 58.49 50.49 -6.65
C GLY A 60 59.72 51.16 -6.07
N ASN A 61 59.74 51.30 -4.74
CA ASN A 61 60.87 50.80 -3.94
C ASN A 61 60.61 50.80 -2.43
N SER A 62 60.92 49.65 -1.83
CA SER A 62 61.70 49.40 -0.61
C SER A 62 61.41 50.08 0.75
N THR A 63 61.46 49.20 1.77
CA THR A 63 61.97 49.36 3.16
C THR A 63 61.10 50.16 4.13
N LYS A 64 60.98 49.86 5.43
CA LYS A 64 61.31 48.73 6.34
C LYS A 64 60.71 49.16 7.69
N ILE A 65 60.10 48.22 8.41
CA ILE A 65 60.08 48.03 9.88
C ILE A 65 59.67 49.23 10.77
N VAL A 66 58.64 49.04 11.61
CA VAL A 66 58.66 49.02 13.10
C VAL A 66 57.21 48.99 13.62
N ASP A 67 56.99 48.15 14.62
CA ASP A 67 55.79 48.00 15.45
C ASP A 67 55.26 49.31 16.04
N SER A 68 53.93 49.42 16.19
CA SER A 68 53.30 49.85 17.45
C SER A 68 51.78 49.79 17.37
N ASP A 69 51.17 49.28 18.43
CA ASP A 69 49.78 49.45 18.81
C ASP A 69 49.29 50.89 18.62
N ASP A 70 48.09 51.08 18.06
CA ASP A 70 47.01 51.84 18.72
C ASP A 70 45.74 51.96 17.87
N ASN A 71 44.63 51.99 18.60
CA ASN A 71 43.28 52.34 18.18
C ASN A 71 43.22 53.54 17.21
N ASN A 72 42.39 53.45 16.16
CA ASN A 72 41.34 54.44 15.93
C ASN A 72 40.39 54.05 14.78
N ASN A 73 39.15 53.82 15.19
CA ASN A 73 37.91 54.36 14.63
C ASN A 73 38.09 55.33 13.45
N THR A 74 37.75 54.88 12.23
CA THR A 74 37.20 55.75 11.18
C THR A 74 36.16 54.96 10.39
N ASP A 75 34.90 55.37 10.55
CA ASP A 75 33.79 55.08 9.64
C ASP A 75 34.23 55.34 8.19
N VAL A 76 34.46 54.27 7.45
CA VAL A 76 34.48 54.31 5.99
C VAL A 76 33.06 53.98 5.56
N GLN A 77 32.29 55.02 5.21
CA GLN A 77 31.08 54.88 4.41
C GLN A 77 31.45 54.19 3.10
N GLY A 78 31.34 52.87 3.08
CA GLY A 78 31.31 52.09 1.86
C GLY A 78 29.94 52.26 1.24
N ASP A 79 29.86 53.05 0.18
CA ASP A 79 28.71 53.06 -0.74
C ASP A 79 28.54 51.64 -1.29
N SER A 80 27.70 50.83 -0.63
CA SER A 80 27.18 49.60 -1.21
C SER A 80 26.24 50.02 -2.33
N HIS A 81 26.75 50.08 -3.54
CA HIS A 81 25.91 50.08 -4.72
C HIS A 81 25.13 48.75 -4.72
N ASP A 82 23.93 48.76 -4.14
CA ASP A 82 22.89 47.77 -4.36
C ASP A 82 22.60 47.76 -5.86
N ARG A 83 23.36 46.94 -6.60
CA ARG A 83 23.04 46.62 -7.98
C ARG A 83 21.77 45.79 -7.92
N GLN A 84 20.62 46.43 -8.17
CA GLN A 84 19.38 45.73 -8.49
C GLN A 84 19.64 44.81 -9.69
N ILE A 85 19.83 43.52 -9.42
CA ILE A 85 19.84 42.49 -10.45
C ILE A 85 18.38 42.22 -10.78
N ASN A 86 17.89 42.84 -11.85
CA ASN A 86 16.56 42.56 -12.39
C ASN A 86 16.55 41.17 -13.03
N MET A 87 16.31 40.13 -12.24
CA MET A 87 16.08 38.78 -12.77
C MET A 87 14.72 38.72 -13.45
N ARG A 88 14.70 38.31 -14.72
CA ARG A 88 13.47 37.95 -15.42
C ARG A 88 13.26 36.46 -15.31
N LEU A 89 12.24 36.06 -14.56
CA LEU A 89 11.80 34.68 -14.46
C LEU A 89 10.89 34.36 -15.66
N PHE A 90 11.22 33.30 -16.39
CA PHE A 90 10.38 32.75 -17.44
C PHE A 90 9.91 31.36 -17.04
N ALA A 91 8.64 31.05 -17.31
CA ALA A 91 8.08 29.71 -17.13
C ALA A 91 7.76 29.11 -18.50
N SER A 92 8.29 27.92 -18.78
CA SER A 92 7.95 27.14 -19.97
C SER A 92 6.85 26.14 -19.63
N VAL A 93 5.76 26.14 -20.41
CA VAL A 93 4.65 25.20 -20.25
C VAL A 93 4.63 24.26 -21.46
N TYR A 94 4.76 22.96 -21.22
CA TYR A 94 4.64 21.93 -22.25
C TYR A 94 3.20 21.41 -22.28
N ILE A 95 2.63 21.33 -23.48
CA ILE A 95 1.25 20.85 -23.70
C ILE A 95 1.33 19.64 -24.61
N ALA A 96 0.78 18.52 -24.16
CA ALA A 96 0.66 17.31 -24.95
C ALA A 96 -0.72 16.68 -24.74
N GLU A 97 -1.27 16.11 -25.81
CA GLU A 97 -2.42 15.23 -25.73
C GLU A 97 -1.91 13.81 -25.46
N ILE A 98 -2.31 13.20 -24.35
CA ILE A 98 -1.87 11.87 -23.96
C ILE A 98 -2.98 10.85 -24.16
N HIS A 99 -2.67 9.76 -24.85
CA HIS A 99 -3.50 8.58 -25.07
C HIS A 99 -2.64 7.32 -25.02
N ARG A 100 -3.25 6.15 -24.84
CA ARG A 100 -2.53 4.86 -24.81
C ARG A 100 -1.69 4.57 -26.07
N ASP A 101 -2.12 5.06 -27.22
CA ASP A 101 -1.48 4.83 -28.52
C ASP A 101 -0.33 5.81 -28.82
N ASN A 102 -0.26 6.96 -28.13
CA ASN A 102 0.80 7.95 -28.34
C ASN A 102 1.72 8.17 -27.13
N VAL A 103 1.39 7.60 -25.97
CA VAL A 103 2.11 7.86 -24.71
C VAL A 103 3.61 7.56 -24.81
N ALA A 104 4.00 6.47 -25.46
CA ALA A 104 5.40 6.12 -25.68
C ALA A 104 6.16 7.21 -26.47
N GLN A 105 5.50 7.78 -27.48
CA GLN A 105 6.09 8.86 -28.28
C GLN A 105 6.21 10.15 -27.48
N VAL A 106 5.20 10.47 -26.66
CA VAL A 106 5.24 11.64 -25.78
C VAL A 106 6.33 11.47 -24.71
N ALA A 107 6.42 10.30 -24.08
CA ALA A 107 7.47 9.96 -23.12
C ALA A 107 8.86 10.15 -23.74
N ASN A 108 9.09 9.61 -24.93
CA ASN A 108 10.36 9.77 -25.64
C ASN A 108 10.63 11.22 -26.04
N GLY A 109 9.62 11.95 -26.51
CA GLY A 109 9.71 13.38 -26.79
C GLY A 109 10.15 14.18 -25.57
N VAL A 110 9.52 13.94 -24.42
CA VAL A 110 9.91 14.57 -23.16
C VAL A 110 11.33 14.15 -22.77
N LYS A 111 11.73 12.88 -22.90
CA LYS A 111 13.12 12.43 -22.63
C LYS A 111 14.15 13.19 -23.46
N THR A 112 13.88 13.41 -24.75
CA THR A 112 14.80 14.14 -25.62
C THR A 112 14.94 15.61 -25.23
N MET A 113 13.87 16.24 -24.73
CA MET A 113 13.89 17.60 -24.20
C MET A 113 14.47 17.67 -22.78
N ALA A 114 14.29 16.61 -21.98
CA ALA A 114 14.61 16.54 -20.56
C ALA A 114 16.09 16.41 -20.22
N LYS A 115 16.98 16.39 -21.22
CA LYS A 115 18.41 16.67 -20.98
C LYS A 115 18.64 18.00 -20.25
N THR A 116 17.62 18.88 -20.17
CA THR A 116 17.65 20.16 -19.47
C THR A 116 16.55 20.34 -18.42
N THR A 117 15.64 19.39 -18.20
CA THR A 117 14.50 19.58 -17.28
C THR A 117 14.60 18.71 -16.03
N ILE A 118 14.08 19.25 -14.93
CA ILE A 118 14.18 18.71 -13.56
C ILE A 118 13.07 17.67 -13.29
N PHE A 119 12.10 17.49 -14.19
CA PHE A 119 10.99 16.56 -13.96
C PHE A 119 11.46 15.13 -14.22
N PRO A 120 11.38 14.22 -13.23
CA PRO A 120 12.08 12.94 -13.28
C PRO A 120 11.31 11.96 -14.15
N LEU A 121 11.44 12.05 -15.47
CA LEU A 121 11.20 10.87 -16.30
C LEU A 121 12.40 9.94 -16.10
N ARG A 122 12.14 8.72 -15.64
CA ARG A 122 13.15 7.74 -15.22
C ARG A 122 13.94 7.23 -16.43
N GLY A 123 13.53 7.52 -17.66
CA GLY A 123 14.18 6.91 -18.81
C GLY A 123 13.77 5.44 -19.01
N ASP A 124 13.07 4.86 -18.05
CA ASP A 124 12.42 3.55 -18.15
C ASP A 124 11.04 3.77 -18.78
N ASP A 125 10.82 3.24 -19.99
CA ASP A 125 9.63 3.56 -20.81
C ASP A 125 8.30 3.32 -20.08
N VAL A 126 8.21 2.26 -19.26
CA VAL A 126 6.94 1.83 -18.65
C VAL A 126 6.43 2.77 -17.56
N ASP A 127 7.27 3.22 -16.63
CA ASP A 127 6.84 4.09 -15.53
C ASP A 127 6.51 5.51 -16.04
N ASP A 128 7.29 6.00 -17.01
CA ASP A 128 7.07 7.30 -17.66
C ASP A 128 5.75 7.31 -18.45
N GLU A 129 5.46 6.23 -19.18
CA GLU A 129 4.19 6.06 -19.86
C GLU A 129 3.02 5.98 -18.88
N ARG A 130 3.14 5.21 -17.79
CA ARG A 130 2.07 5.13 -16.78
C ARG A 130 1.79 6.48 -16.13
N TRP A 131 2.81 7.27 -15.82
CA TRP A 131 2.64 8.61 -15.28
C TRP A 131 1.96 9.56 -16.28
N LEU A 132 2.35 9.50 -17.55
CA LEU A 132 1.71 10.29 -18.60
C LEU A 132 0.26 9.86 -18.82
N LEU A 133 -0.02 8.55 -18.85
CA LEU A 133 -1.39 8.01 -18.93
C LEU A 133 -2.23 8.40 -17.73
N SER A 134 -1.62 8.61 -16.57
CA SER A 134 -2.35 9.14 -15.42
C SER A 134 -2.79 10.59 -15.63
N GLN A 135 -2.14 11.35 -16.52
CA GLN A 135 -2.56 12.68 -16.97
C GLN A 135 -3.61 12.67 -18.10
N GLU A 136 -3.98 11.50 -18.64
CA GLU A 136 -4.89 11.38 -19.78
C GLU A 136 -6.21 12.14 -19.54
N ALA A 137 -6.54 13.05 -20.47
CA ALA A 137 -7.75 13.86 -20.48
C ALA A 137 -8.01 14.70 -19.22
N ARG A 138 -6.96 14.99 -18.43
CA ARG A 138 -7.06 15.76 -17.17
C ARG A 138 -7.60 17.17 -17.36
N HIS A 139 -7.08 17.91 -18.33
CA HIS A 139 -7.41 19.31 -18.53
C HIS A 139 -8.38 19.57 -19.68
N TRP A 140 -8.51 18.64 -20.63
CA TRP A 140 -9.41 18.78 -21.77
C TRP A 140 -9.78 17.40 -22.35
N ARG A 141 -11.04 17.20 -22.70
CA ARG A 141 -11.52 16.03 -23.43
C ARG A 141 -12.46 16.49 -24.53
N HIS A 142 -12.16 16.15 -25.79
CA HIS A 142 -13.06 16.47 -26.88
C HIS A 142 -14.36 15.66 -26.71
N SER A 143 -15.47 16.34 -26.40
CA SER A 143 -16.80 15.75 -26.27
C SER A 143 -17.30 15.29 -27.64
N THR A 144 -16.91 14.10 -28.10
CA THR A 144 -17.47 13.51 -29.33
C THR A 144 -18.53 12.44 -29.03
N TYR A 145 -18.62 11.93 -27.80
CA TYR A 145 -19.54 10.84 -27.46
C TYR A 145 -20.15 11.02 -26.06
N SER A 146 -21.49 11.16 -26.02
CA SER A 146 -22.37 11.22 -24.83
C SER A 146 -22.41 12.53 -24.03
N GLY A 147 -23.16 13.52 -24.54
CA GLY A 147 -24.19 14.35 -23.85
C GLY A 147 -23.97 15.00 -22.46
N THR A 148 -22.86 14.77 -21.77
CA THR A 148 -22.54 15.40 -20.49
C THR A 148 -21.23 16.15 -20.67
N ASN A 149 -21.36 17.41 -21.04
CA ASN A 149 -20.27 18.37 -21.10
C ASN A 149 -19.73 18.57 -19.67
N ARG A 150 -18.83 17.70 -19.21
CA ARG A 150 -17.97 18.03 -18.07
C ARG A 150 -17.02 19.11 -18.60
N ASN A 151 -17.20 20.33 -18.12
CA ASN A 151 -16.32 21.47 -18.41
C ASN A 151 -14.89 21.15 -17.91
N GLY A 152 -14.13 20.38 -18.68
CA GLY A 152 -12.70 20.15 -18.50
C GLY A 152 -11.96 21.46 -18.70
N THR A 153 -11.85 22.22 -17.63
CA THR A 153 -11.07 23.45 -17.53
C THR A 153 -10.06 23.24 -16.41
N MET A 154 -8.93 23.94 -16.43
CA MET A 154 -7.97 23.86 -15.31
C MET A 154 -8.61 24.21 -13.96
N SER A 155 -9.62 25.08 -13.94
CA SER A 155 -10.39 25.40 -12.72
C SER A 155 -11.24 24.25 -12.19
N ASN A 156 -11.52 23.24 -13.02
CA ASN A 156 -12.27 22.03 -12.66
C ASN A 156 -11.39 20.77 -12.75
N ASP A 157 -10.07 20.93 -12.70
CA ASP A 157 -9.13 19.82 -12.71
C ASP A 157 -9.40 18.91 -11.50
N ALA A 158 -9.82 17.67 -11.78
CA ALA A 158 -10.09 16.65 -10.76
C ALA A 158 -8.81 15.93 -10.30
N GLY A 159 -7.64 16.35 -10.80
CA GLY A 159 -6.36 15.69 -10.60
C GLY A 159 -6.07 14.64 -11.67
N ARG A 160 -4.90 14.02 -11.57
CA ARG A 160 -4.50 12.86 -12.37
C ARG A 160 -5.15 11.58 -11.84
N LYS A 161 -5.29 10.55 -12.69
CA LYS A 161 -5.62 9.19 -12.24
C LYS A 161 -4.56 8.72 -11.25
N ALA A 162 -4.97 7.84 -10.32
CA ALA A 162 -4.03 7.16 -9.45
C ALA A 162 -2.97 6.45 -10.32
N PHE A 163 -1.69 6.68 -10.03
CA PHE A 163 -0.59 5.91 -10.57
C PHE A 163 0.40 5.62 -9.45
N ARG A 164 0.84 4.38 -9.39
CA ARG A 164 1.77 3.94 -8.36
C ARG A 164 3.19 4.04 -8.87
N VAL A 165 4.02 4.80 -8.17
CA VAL A 165 5.47 4.73 -8.35
C VAL A 165 6.02 3.91 -7.22
N ILE A 166 6.89 2.97 -7.58
CA ILE A 166 7.55 2.10 -6.63
C ILE A 166 9.04 2.39 -6.74
N ASP A 167 9.67 2.38 -5.58
CA ASP A 167 11.11 2.45 -5.44
C ASP A 167 11.77 1.20 -6.03
N THR A 168 12.82 1.43 -6.81
CA THR A 168 13.53 0.36 -7.52
C THR A 168 14.66 -0.23 -6.70
N LEU A 169 15.12 0.48 -5.66
CA LEU A 169 16.05 -0.07 -4.69
C LEU A 169 15.29 -0.46 -3.43
N ASN A 170 15.82 -1.47 -2.75
CA ASN A 170 15.29 -1.95 -1.48
C ASN A 170 15.79 -1.15 -0.27
N ASP A 171 16.80 -0.29 -0.45
CA ASP A 171 17.38 0.58 0.58
C ASP A 171 16.93 2.05 0.44
N CYS A 172 15.77 2.29 -0.16
CA CYS A 172 15.33 3.63 -0.52
C CYS A 172 14.93 4.48 0.67
N ASP A 173 14.37 3.88 1.71
CA ASP A 173 14.02 4.57 2.96
C ASP A 173 15.28 5.01 3.70
N GLU A 174 16.27 4.12 3.85
CA GLU A 174 17.56 4.46 4.47
C GLU A 174 18.28 5.56 3.69
N ARG A 175 18.23 5.51 2.35
CA ARG A 175 18.81 6.58 1.51
C ARG A 175 18.08 7.91 1.70
N ALA A 176 16.76 7.89 1.88
CA ALA A 176 15.99 9.09 2.12
C ALA A 176 16.32 9.70 3.48
N ASP A 177 16.42 8.86 4.52
CA ASP A 177 16.82 9.23 5.88
C ASP A 177 18.25 9.78 5.93
N ASP A 178 19.16 9.22 5.14
CA ASP A 178 20.54 9.70 4.96
C ASP A 178 20.63 11.03 4.19
N GLY A 179 19.50 11.63 3.80
CA GLY A 179 19.44 12.90 3.08
C GLY A 179 19.92 12.81 1.62
N LEU A 180 20.00 11.60 1.05
CA LEU A 180 20.47 11.38 -0.33
C LEU A 180 19.44 11.81 -1.38
N CYS A 181 18.24 12.24 -0.95
CA CYS A 181 17.20 12.79 -1.80
C CYS A 181 17.39 14.29 -2.11
N GLY A 182 18.13 15.04 -1.29
CA GLY A 182 18.18 16.51 -1.34
C GLY A 182 19.56 17.15 -1.58
N SER A 183 20.65 16.37 -1.61
CA SER A 183 22.01 16.94 -1.61
C SER A 183 22.42 17.54 -2.96
N HIS A 184 22.08 18.81 -3.16
CA HIS A 184 22.49 19.63 -4.32
C HIS A 184 23.96 20.08 -4.32
N GLY A 185 24.81 19.61 -3.38
CA GLY A 185 26.03 20.36 -3.03
C GLY A 185 27.36 19.61 -2.97
N VAL A 186 27.43 18.30 -3.15
CA VAL A 186 28.72 17.59 -3.12
C VAL A 186 28.90 16.81 -4.41
N ASN A 187 30.11 16.88 -4.96
CA ASN A 187 30.55 16.31 -6.23
C ASN A 187 30.50 14.77 -6.21
N VAL A 188 29.30 14.21 -6.12
CA VAL A 188 28.93 12.79 -6.12
C VAL A 188 27.99 12.52 -7.32
N ASN A 189 28.27 13.18 -8.45
CA ASN A 189 27.35 13.48 -9.56
C ASN A 189 26.57 12.30 -10.21
N ASN A 190 26.78 11.05 -9.78
CA ASN A 190 25.94 9.92 -10.17
C ASN A 190 25.04 9.38 -9.06
N LEU A 191 25.40 9.52 -7.77
CA LEU A 191 24.69 8.79 -6.70
C LEU A 191 23.40 9.48 -6.28
N VAL A 192 23.37 10.81 -6.15
CA VAL A 192 22.17 11.57 -5.75
C VAL A 192 21.11 11.58 -6.86
N LEU A 193 21.55 11.77 -8.10
CA LEU A 193 20.70 11.63 -9.28
C LEU A 193 20.18 10.18 -9.41
N ALA A 194 21.00 9.19 -9.07
CA ALA A 194 20.56 7.80 -9.00
C ALA A 194 19.53 7.60 -7.89
N THR A 195 19.75 8.09 -6.66
CA THR A 195 18.80 7.91 -5.55
C THR A 195 17.45 8.55 -5.87
N ARG A 196 17.36 9.82 -6.28
CA ARG A 196 16.07 10.43 -6.63
C ARG A 196 15.35 9.68 -7.76
N LYS A 197 16.12 9.22 -8.75
CA LYS A 197 15.57 8.50 -9.90
C LYS A 197 15.13 7.07 -9.56
N LEU A 198 15.85 6.41 -8.66
CA LEU A 198 15.64 5.02 -8.28
C LEU A 198 14.74 4.88 -7.05
N CYS A 199 14.65 5.91 -6.21
CA CYS A 199 13.86 6.00 -4.98
C CYS A 199 12.86 7.19 -5.01
N PRO A 200 12.09 7.38 -6.09
CA PRO A 200 11.28 8.57 -6.23
C PRO A 200 10.09 8.62 -5.25
N PHE A 201 9.69 7.49 -4.65
CA PHE A 201 8.69 7.44 -3.61
C PHE A 201 9.28 7.86 -2.26
N ALA A 202 10.32 7.17 -1.76
CA ALA A 202 10.99 7.54 -0.50
C ALA A 202 11.55 8.98 -0.54
N CYS A 203 11.99 9.45 -1.72
CA CYS A 203 12.43 10.85 -1.89
C CYS A 203 11.30 11.89 -2.04
N GLY A 204 10.03 11.49 -1.95
CA GLY A 204 8.88 12.39 -2.08
C GLY A 204 8.79 13.10 -3.43
N LEU A 205 9.40 12.56 -4.50
CA LEU A 205 9.34 13.14 -5.85
C LEU A 205 7.95 12.99 -6.45
N TYR A 206 7.34 11.84 -6.20
CA TYR A 206 5.92 11.67 -6.41
C TYR A 206 5.27 11.70 -5.05
N ILE A 207 4.28 12.58 -4.91
CA ILE A 207 3.35 12.51 -3.78
C ILE A 207 2.78 11.10 -3.81
N GLU A 208 2.94 10.35 -2.72
CA GLU A 208 2.25 9.10 -2.48
C GLU A 208 0.80 9.33 -2.90
N GLU A 209 0.36 8.59 -3.91
CA GLU A 209 -1.04 8.66 -4.33
C GLU A 209 -1.79 7.79 -3.35
N GLY A 210 -1.87 8.33 -2.12
CA GLY A 210 -2.20 7.61 -0.92
C GLY A 210 -3.52 6.91 -1.06
N LEU A 211 -3.59 5.80 -0.32
CA LEU A 211 -4.82 5.19 0.13
C LEU A 211 -5.88 6.25 0.35
N THR A 212 -7.09 5.96 -0.10
CA THR A 212 -8.30 6.75 0.11
C THR A 212 -8.22 7.49 1.46
N THR A 213 -8.00 8.81 1.45
CA THR A 213 -7.88 9.56 2.70
C THR A 213 -9.24 9.49 3.38
N VAL A 214 -9.25 8.87 4.56
CA VAL A 214 -10.47 8.70 5.32
C VAL A 214 -10.56 9.83 6.33
N MET A 215 -11.56 10.69 6.15
CA MET A 215 -11.90 11.71 7.13
C MET A 215 -13.11 11.23 7.90
N PHE A 216 -13.05 11.32 9.22
CA PHE A 216 -14.16 10.94 10.09
C PHE A 216 -14.63 12.16 10.84
N ARG A 217 -15.94 12.25 11.02
CA ARG A 217 -16.53 13.09 12.06
C ARG A 217 -17.40 12.20 12.91
N LEU A 218 -17.02 12.08 14.18
CA LEU A 218 -17.94 11.60 15.19
C LEU A 218 -18.95 12.71 15.43
N GLY A 219 -20.21 12.42 15.11
CA GLY A 219 -21.33 13.24 15.52
C GLY A 219 -22.13 12.43 16.51
N ALA A 220 -22.17 12.85 17.77
CA ALA A 220 -23.33 12.52 18.57
C ALA A 220 -24.51 13.17 17.85
N HIS A 221 -25.35 12.36 17.19
CA HIS A 221 -26.59 12.89 16.64
C HIS A 221 -27.47 13.25 17.83
N ASP A 222 -27.45 14.53 18.19
CA ASP A 222 -28.55 15.12 18.91
C ASP A 222 -29.80 14.86 18.07
N THR A 223 -30.68 13.99 18.56
CA THR A 223 -31.99 13.81 17.95
C THR A 223 -32.75 15.12 18.16
N ILE A 224 -32.77 15.94 17.12
CA ILE A 224 -33.60 17.13 17.07
C ILE A 224 -35.00 16.64 16.74
N ASN A 225 -35.93 16.80 17.68
CA ASN A 225 -37.33 16.48 17.41
C ASN A 225 -37.91 17.38 16.30
N GLU A 226 -39.09 17.01 15.78
CA GLU A 226 -39.86 17.80 14.81
C GLU A 226 -40.11 19.26 15.25
N ASP A 227 -40.07 19.55 16.55
CA ASP A 227 -40.21 20.89 17.14
C ASP A 227 -38.89 21.66 17.33
N GLY A 228 -37.78 21.16 16.78
CA GLY A 228 -36.49 21.87 16.77
C GLY A 228 -35.76 21.91 18.12
N ARG A 229 -36.21 21.11 19.10
CA ARG A 229 -35.57 20.99 20.40
C ARG A 229 -34.70 19.74 20.45
N THR A 230 -33.46 19.92 20.90
CA THR A 230 -32.55 18.84 21.25
C THR A 230 -33.09 18.10 22.47
N ILE A 231 -33.56 16.87 22.30
CA ILE A 231 -33.82 16.00 23.45
C ILE A 231 -32.50 15.30 23.80
N MET A 232 -31.85 15.77 24.88
CA MET A 232 -30.88 14.93 25.58
C MET A 232 -31.64 13.80 26.28
N SER A 233 -31.86 12.69 25.56
CA SER A 233 -32.41 11.47 26.13
C SER A 233 -31.32 10.82 27.00
N LEU A 234 -31.33 11.17 28.28
CA LEU A 234 -30.36 10.72 29.29
C LEU A 234 -30.50 9.23 29.69
N GLN A 235 -31.30 8.42 29.00
CA GLN A 235 -31.69 7.10 29.53
C GLN A 235 -31.75 5.91 28.57
N HIS A 236 -31.38 6.04 27.29
CA HIS A 236 -31.32 4.86 26.41
C HIS A 236 -29.99 4.83 25.66
N GLN A 237 -29.37 3.64 25.62
CA GLN A 237 -28.11 3.28 24.96
C GLN A 237 -27.73 4.27 23.86
N GLN A 238 -26.70 5.08 24.11
CA GLN A 238 -26.17 6.00 23.11
C GLN A 238 -25.57 5.17 21.97
N GLN A 239 -26.33 4.98 20.90
CA GLN A 239 -25.79 4.51 19.64
C GLN A 239 -24.94 5.63 19.04
N TYR A 240 -23.64 5.37 18.90
CA TYR A 240 -22.73 6.32 18.26
C TYR A 240 -22.87 6.21 16.74
N SER A 241 -23.20 7.32 16.09
CA SER A 241 -23.17 7.45 14.64
C SER A 241 -21.81 7.99 14.20
N ILE A 242 -21.14 7.25 13.33
CA ILE A 242 -19.84 7.60 12.77
C ILE A 242 -20.03 7.98 11.32
N MET A 243 -19.80 9.26 11.00
CA MET A 243 -19.76 9.69 9.61
C MET A 243 -18.37 9.43 9.03
N LEU A 244 -18.29 8.39 8.21
CA LEU A 244 -17.13 8.01 7.43
C LEU A 244 -17.18 8.73 6.07
N CYS A 245 -16.29 9.69 5.84
CA CYS A 245 -16.10 10.31 4.54
C CYS A 245 -14.86 9.73 3.87
N THR A 246 -15.07 8.86 2.90
CA THR A 246 -14.00 8.38 2.03
C THR A 246 -13.80 9.39 0.91
N ARG A 247 -12.61 9.99 0.84
CA ARG A 247 -12.25 10.91 -0.23
C ARG A 247 -11.46 10.15 -1.29
N TYR A 248 -12.16 9.64 -2.30
CA TYR A 248 -11.53 9.17 -3.52
C TYR A 248 -10.99 10.38 -4.29
N ARG A 249 -9.72 10.38 -4.68
CA ARG A 249 -9.05 11.58 -5.21
C ARG A 249 -9.73 12.20 -6.43
N MET A 250 -10.34 11.38 -7.29
CA MET A 250 -11.04 11.84 -8.51
C MET A 250 -12.55 12.02 -8.33
N GLU A 251 -13.12 11.72 -7.17
CA GLU A 251 -14.55 11.82 -6.93
C GLU A 251 -14.86 12.76 -5.76
N ARG A 252 -16.12 13.19 -5.69
CA ARG A 252 -16.60 13.87 -4.48
C ARG A 252 -16.45 12.90 -3.31
N SER A 253 -16.07 13.43 -2.15
CA SER A 253 -16.05 12.64 -0.92
C SER A 253 -17.38 11.91 -0.76
N LYS A 254 -17.33 10.59 -0.62
CA LYS A 254 -18.50 9.77 -0.35
C LYS A 254 -18.58 9.58 1.15
N CYS A 255 -19.50 10.31 1.76
CA CYS A 255 -19.80 10.17 3.17
C CYS A 255 -20.90 9.14 3.38
N ARG A 256 -20.70 8.26 4.35
CA ARG A 256 -21.69 7.30 4.85
C ARG A 256 -21.69 7.38 6.37
N ILE A 257 -22.87 7.21 6.95
CA ILE A 257 -23.02 7.10 8.41
C ILE A 257 -23.09 5.61 8.74
N TYR A 258 -22.31 5.21 9.72
CA TYR A 258 -22.30 3.87 10.32
C TYR A 258 -22.73 3.99 11.76
N GLU A 259 -23.44 2.99 12.26
CA GLU A 259 -23.79 2.88 13.68
C GLU A 259 -22.81 1.90 14.32
N ASP A 260 -22.20 2.27 15.45
CA ASP A 260 -21.41 1.36 16.27
C ASP A 260 -22.35 0.48 17.11
N ASP A 261 -22.18 -0.83 17.03
CA ASP A 261 -22.81 -1.76 17.95
C ASP A 261 -22.03 -1.80 19.27
N VAL A 262 -22.42 -0.92 20.19
CA VAL A 262 -21.81 -0.76 21.51
C VAL A 262 -21.99 -1.97 22.42
N ASP A 263 -22.93 -2.87 22.11
CA ASP A 263 -23.13 -4.10 22.89
C ASP A 263 -22.07 -5.15 22.55
N ILE A 264 -21.31 -4.97 21.46
CA ILE A 264 -20.20 -5.82 21.07
C ILE A 264 -18.95 -5.40 21.84
N PRO A 265 -18.39 -6.25 22.72
CA PRO A 265 -17.23 -5.90 23.51
C PRO A 265 -16.01 -5.67 22.59
N GLY A 266 -15.10 -4.80 23.02
CA GLY A 266 -13.86 -4.53 22.30
C GLY A 266 -13.49 -3.05 22.28
N HIS A 267 -12.27 -2.79 21.83
CA HIS A 267 -11.68 -1.45 21.80
C HIS A 267 -11.97 -0.71 20.48
N PHE A 268 -12.61 -1.38 19.52
CA PHE A 268 -12.84 -0.87 18.18
C PHE A 268 -14.32 -0.81 17.84
N ILE A 269 -14.67 0.16 17.02
CA ILE A 269 -16.02 0.31 16.46
C ILE A 269 -16.40 -0.95 15.69
N SER A 270 -17.63 -1.42 15.88
CA SER A 270 -18.19 -2.63 15.27
C SER A 270 -19.43 -2.28 14.44
N PRO A 271 -19.27 -1.82 13.18
CA PRO A 271 -20.39 -1.38 12.37
C PRO A 271 -21.08 -2.56 11.67
N SER A 272 -22.36 -2.41 11.33
CA SER A 272 -23.03 -3.32 10.39
C SER A 272 -22.64 -3.01 8.94
N LEU A 273 -21.93 -3.91 8.28
CA LEU A 273 -21.44 -3.74 6.90
C LEU A 273 -22.23 -4.56 5.89
N ARG A 274 -22.46 -3.99 4.70
CA ARG A 274 -23.01 -4.75 3.55
C ARG A 274 -21.92 -5.62 2.92
N PRO A 275 -22.28 -6.70 2.19
CA PRO A 275 -21.32 -7.49 1.44
C PRO A 275 -20.41 -6.63 0.54
N GLY A 276 -19.10 -6.78 0.69
CA GLY A 276 -18.06 -6.02 -0.02
C GLY A 276 -17.83 -4.59 0.49
N GLU A 277 -18.53 -4.16 1.53
CA GLU A 277 -18.26 -2.86 2.15
C GLU A 277 -17.02 -2.94 3.04
N ILE A 278 -16.11 -1.97 2.87
CA ILE A 278 -14.84 -1.88 3.59
C ILE A 278 -14.93 -0.73 4.59
N PHE A 279 -14.55 -1.01 5.83
CA PHE A 279 -14.52 -0.04 6.92
C PHE A 279 -13.18 -0.12 7.64
N PRO A 280 -12.43 0.97 7.80
CA PRO A 280 -11.15 0.94 8.52
C PRO A 280 -11.38 0.55 9.98
N ILE A 281 -10.42 -0.12 10.61
CA ILE A 281 -10.52 -0.39 12.06
C ILE A 281 -10.24 0.91 12.82
N ILE A 282 -11.21 1.36 13.61
CA ILE A 282 -11.18 2.64 14.34
C ILE A 282 -11.36 2.38 15.82
N TRP A 283 -10.55 3.04 16.65
CA TRP A 283 -10.66 3.01 18.10
C TRP A 283 -11.99 3.62 18.58
N ARG A 284 -12.62 2.97 19.56
CA ARG A 284 -13.59 3.61 20.45
C ARG A 284 -12.77 4.50 21.38
N GLY A 285 -12.79 5.80 21.16
CA GLY A 285 -11.85 6.77 21.77
C GLY A 285 -11.99 6.92 23.28
N TYR A 286 -11.56 5.92 24.03
CA TYR A 286 -11.12 6.06 25.41
C TYR A 286 -9.65 6.46 25.36
N ASP A 287 -9.38 7.76 25.40
CA ASP A 287 -8.09 8.26 25.90
C ASP A 287 -8.06 8.02 27.42
N ASP A 288 -8.17 6.77 27.82
CA ASP A 288 -7.82 6.35 29.16
C ASP A 288 -6.31 6.11 29.10
N ASP A 289 -5.55 7.21 29.03
CA ASP A 289 -4.13 7.24 29.35
C ASP A 289 -3.98 6.95 30.85
N GLY A 290 -4.56 5.84 31.31
CA GLY A 290 -4.63 5.34 32.68
C GLY A 290 -3.26 4.97 33.26
N ASN A 291 -2.28 5.86 33.09
CA ASN A 291 -1.60 6.40 34.25
C ASN A 291 -2.66 6.86 35.28
N GLU A 292 -3.30 5.88 35.94
CA GLU A 292 -3.19 5.83 37.39
C GLU A 292 -1.69 5.91 37.70
N SER A 293 -1.10 7.11 37.59
CA SER A 293 0.04 7.40 38.43
C SER A 293 -0.48 7.15 39.83
N ASP A 294 0.04 6.13 40.51
CA ASP A 294 -0.14 5.86 41.95
C ASP A 294 0.30 7.06 42.84
N ASP A 295 0.43 8.27 42.27
CA ASP A 295 0.57 9.52 42.99
C ASP A 295 -0.81 9.92 43.53
N ASP A 296 -1.14 9.34 44.68
CA ASP A 296 -2.31 9.60 45.55
C ASP A 296 -2.56 11.09 45.94
N ASP A 297 -1.86 12.06 45.34
CA ASP A 297 -1.86 13.48 45.73
C ASP A 297 -2.44 14.45 44.68
N ALA A 298 -3.01 13.97 43.57
CA ALA A 298 -3.63 14.82 42.54
C ALA A 298 -5.17 14.80 42.55
N CYS A 299 -5.77 15.11 43.71
CA CYS A 299 -7.18 15.50 43.79
C CYS A 299 -7.31 16.99 43.45
N ASP A 300 -7.90 17.33 42.30
CA ASP A 300 -8.92 18.40 42.14
C ASP A 300 -8.99 19.05 40.75
N ASP A 301 -8.15 18.68 39.78
CA ASP A 301 -8.35 19.15 38.40
C ASP A 301 -9.22 18.15 37.62
N PRO A 302 -10.50 18.45 37.35
CA PRO A 302 -11.32 17.61 36.49
C PRO A 302 -10.65 17.52 35.10
N PRO A 303 -10.69 16.35 34.44
CA PRO A 303 -10.20 16.23 33.08
C PRO A 303 -10.86 17.31 32.22
N PRO A 304 -10.12 18.00 31.33
CA PRO A 304 -10.68 19.05 30.49
C PRO A 304 -11.96 18.55 29.78
N ASP A 305 -13.07 19.15 30.17
CA ASP A 305 -14.45 18.69 30.03
C ASP A 305 -15.03 18.92 28.61
N ASP A 306 -14.23 18.79 27.55
CA ASP A 306 -14.76 18.89 26.19
C ASP A 306 -15.14 17.54 25.56
N GLY A 307 -14.84 16.42 26.25
CA GLY A 307 -15.47 15.10 26.03
C GLY A 307 -15.42 14.61 24.58
N LYS A 308 -14.50 15.13 23.78
CA LYS A 308 -14.51 14.95 22.34
C LYS A 308 -13.77 13.66 22.02
N ILE A 309 -14.52 12.57 21.96
CA ILE A 309 -14.05 11.28 21.46
C ILE A 309 -13.41 11.54 20.08
N MET A 310 -12.09 11.36 19.98
CA MET A 310 -11.36 11.44 18.71
C MET A 310 -11.25 10.02 18.16
N ALA A 311 -12.07 9.71 17.15
CA ALA A 311 -11.94 8.47 16.39
C ALA A 311 -10.61 8.49 15.65
N THR A 312 -9.68 7.63 16.05
CA THR A 312 -8.42 7.39 15.35
C THR A 312 -8.47 6.05 14.64
N VAL A 313 -7.96 6.02 13.41
CA VAL A 313 -7.75 4.77 12.67
C VAL A 313 -6.61 4.02 13.36
N ALA A 314 -6.78 2.72 13.60
CA ALA A 314 -5.77 1.90 14.23
C ALA A 314 -4.52 1.80 13.35
N THR A 315 -4.69 1.39 12.09
CA THR A 315 -3.62 1.41 11.10
C THR A 315 -4.24 1.58 9.71
N ASN A 316 -3.47 2.15 8.78
CA ASN A 316 -3.90 2.42 7.41
C ASN A 316 -4.21 1.14 6.61
N TYR A 317 -3.80 -0.02 7.13
CA TYR A 317 -3.88 -1.31 6.44
C TYR A 317 -4.73 -2.36 7.17
N ALA A 318 -5.51 -1.95 8.17
CA ALA A 318 -6.43 -2.85 8.87
C ALA A 318 -7.89 -2.42 8.68
N PHE A 319 -8.72 -3.36 8.25
CA PHE A 319 -10.12 -3.11 7.91
C PHE A 319 -11.05 -4.20 8.44
N GLN A 320 -12.31 -3.83 8.61
CA GLN A 320 -13.45 -4.74 8.67
C GLN A 320 -14.11 -4.79 7.29
N VAL A 321 -14.55 -5.97 6.90
CA VAL A 321 -15.12 -6.22 5.57
C VAL A 321 -16.44 -6.96 5.71
N GLY A 322 -17.52 -6.39 5.18
CA GLY A 322 -18.82 -7.08 5.15
C GLY A 322 -18.81 -8.27 4.20
N LEU A 323 -19.31 -9.41 4.66
CA LEU A 323 -19.28 -10.67 3.92
C LEU A 323 -20.67 -11.04 3.35
N PRO A 324 -20.73 -11.65 2.16
CA PRO A 324 -21.94 -12.35 1.72
C PRO A 324 -22.30 -13.46 2.72
N PRO A 325 -23.56 -13.60 3.16
CA PRO A 325 -23.95 -14.67 4.08
C PRO A 325 -23.74 -16.07 3.50
N GLU A 326 -23.82 -16.21 2.17
CA GLU A 326 -23.53 -17.46 1.46
C GLU A 326 -22.06 -17.88 1.63
N LEU A 327 -21.13 -16.96 1.83
CA LEU A 327 -19.70 -17.26 1.95
C LEU A 327 -19.41 -18.11 3.18
N THR A 328 -19.83 -17.64 4.36
CA THR A 328 -19.66 -18.36 5.63
C THR A 328 -20.39 -19.70 5.59
N THR A 329 -21.58 -19.72 4.99
CA THR A 329 -22.40 -20.94 4.84
C THR A 329 -21.69 -22.00 3.98
N GLU A 330 -21.19 -21.61 2.80
CA GLU A 330 -20.50 -22.52 1.88
C GLU A 330 -19.16 -23.00 2.44
N LEU A 331 -18.38 -22.13 3.08
CA LEU A 331 -17.10 -22.50 3.70
C LEU A 331 -17.30 -23.47 4.86
N LEU A 332 -18.26 -23.21 5.76
CA LEU A 332 -18.54 -24.12 6.87
C LEU A 332 -19.08 -25.47 6.38
N ALA A 333 -20.01 -25.46 5.42
CA ALA A 333 -20.53 -26.68 4.80
C ALA A 333 -19.43 -27.49 4.10
N TYR A 334 -18.47 -26.81 3.48
CA TYR A 334 -17.29 -27.45 2.90
C TYR A 334 -16.43 -28.12 3.99
N CYS A 335 -16.05 -27.37 5.04
CA CYS A 335 -15.28 -27.89 6.17
C CYS A 335 -15.91 -29.13 6.80
N ASP A 336 -17.23 -29.10 7.03
CA ASP A 336 -17.97 -30.23 7.59
C ASP A 336 -17.98 -31.42 6.63
N ARG A 337 -18.19 -31.18 5.33
CA ARG A 337 -18.25 -32.23 4.31
C ARG A 337 -16.93 -33.00 4.18
N ILE A 338 -15.81 -32.29 4.19
CA ILE A 338 -14.48 -32.92 4.04
C ILE A 338 -13.85 -33.31 5.38
N GLY A 339 -14.46 -32.96 6.52
CA GLY A 339 -14.03 -33.37 7.85
C GLY A 339 -13.01 -32.44 8.53
N ILE A 340 -12.78 -31.24 7.99
CA ILE A 340 -11.88 -30.23 8.60
C ILE A 340 -12.38 -29.79 9.97
N THR A 341 -13.69 -29.59 10.13
CA THR A 341 -14.26 -29.14 11.40
C THR A 341 -13.98 -30.13 12.53
N ASP A 342 -14.18 -31.42 12.27
CA ASP A 342 -13.96 -32.46 13.27
C ASP A 342 -12.47 -32.67 13.56
N GLU A 343 -11.62 -32.59 12.53
CA GLU A 343 -10.17 -32.69 12.73
C GLU A 343 -9.64 -31.49 13.53
N LEU A 344 -10.11 -30.27 13.29
CA LEU A 344 -9.72 -29.10 14.09
C LEU A 344 -10.24 -29.18 15.53
N ARG A 345 -11.43 -29.73 15.79
CA ARG A 345 -11.90 -29.99 17.16
C ARG A 345 -10.97 -30.95 17.90
N LYS A 346 -10.55 -32.02 17.22
CA LYS A 346 -9.62 -32.99 17.78
C LYS A 346 -8.24 -32.38 18.02
N LEU A 347 -7.70 -31.62 17.06
CA LEU A 347 -6.39 -30.97 17.15
C LEU A 347 -6.36 -29.87 18.21
N THR A 348 -7.45 -29.12 18.40
CA THR A 348 -7.53 -28.10 19.45
C THR A 348 -7.97 -28.68 20.80
N GLY A 349 -8.38 -29.94 20.87
CA GLY A 349 -8.86 -30.60 22.07
C GLY A 349 -8.07 -31.86 22.40
N ASP A 350 -8.63 -33.01 22.03
CA ASP A 350 -8.23 -34.33 22.53
C ASP A 350 -6.84 -34.80 22.09
N ASN A 351 -6.39 -34.39 20.91
CA ASN A 351 -5.15 -34.89 20.30
C ASN A 351 -4.45 -33.79 19.47
N PRO A 352 -3.90 -32.75 20.12
CA PRO A 352 -3.11 -31.73 19.46
C PRO A 352 -1.81 -32.31 18.89
N LEU A 353 -1.26 -31.68 17.85
CA LEU A 353 0.15 -31.88 17.49
C LEU A 353 1.04 -31.46 18.67
N PRO A 354 2.24 -32.04 18.86
CA PRO A 354 3.14 -31.59 19.94
C PRO A 354 3.52 -30.12 19.76
N VAL A 355 3.85 -29.45 20.87
CA VAL A 355 4.47 -28.11 20.83
C VAL A 355 5.98 -28.29 20.75
N GLU A 356 6.61 -27.66 19.77
CA GLU A 356 8.06 -27.67 19.60
C GLU A 356 8.59 -26.25 19.38
N GLU A 357 9.92 -26.09 19.36
CA GLU A 357 10.57 -24.80 19.09
C GLU A 357 10.30 -24.31 17.67
N ASP A 358 10.15 -25.25 16.73
CA ASP A 358 9.82 -25.00 15.33
C ASP A 358 8.36 -25.36 15.01
N VAL A 359 7.95 -25.08 13.77
CA VAL A 359 6.62 -25.44 13.25
C VAL A 359 6.51 -26.96 13.15
N VAL A 360 5.58 -27.56 13.91
CA VAL A 360 5.24 -28.97 13.76
C VAL A 360 4.19 -29.13 12.67
N HIS A 361 4.37 -30.10 11.79
CA HIS A 361 3.46 -30.31 10.68
C HIS A 361 3.25 -31.79 10.35
N LYS A 362 2.14 -32.09 9.69
CA LYS A 362 1.78 -33.43 9.24
C LYS A 362 0.77 -33.40 8.11
N PHE A 363 0.82 -34.37 7.21
CA PHE A 363 -0.24 -34.58 6.22
C PHE A 363 -1.34 -35.48 6.78
N HIS A 364 -2.58 -35.00 6.72
CA HIS A 364 -3.77 -35.74 7.11
C HIS A 364 -4.63 -35.99 5.88
N LYS A 365 -5.06 -37.25 5.69
CA LYS A 365 -6.03 -37.58 4.66
C LYS A 365 -7.43 -37.26 5.17
N MET A 366 -8.13 -36.38 4.47
CA MET A 366 -9.48 -35.93 4.82
C MET A 366 -10.55 -36.86 4.23
N LEU A 367 -11.83 -36.60 4.50
CA LEU A 367 -12.95 -37.45 4.06
C LEU A 367 -13.17 -37.43 2.53
N ASP A 368 -12.65 -36.40 1.85
CA ASP A 368 -12.57 -36.31 0.39
C ASP A 368 -11.53 -37.27 -0.22
N GLY A 369 -10.68 -37.88 0.60
CA GLY A 369 -9.58 -38.76 0.18
C GLY A 369 -8.28 -38.01 -0.18
N ASN A 370 -8.31 -36.68 -0.19
CA ASN A 370 -7.15 -35.85 -0.48
C ASN A 370 -6.28 -35.68 0.76
N ASP A 371 -5.00 -35.40 0.54
CA ASP A 371 -4.08 -35.05 1.63
C ASP A 371 -4.17 -33.54 1.89
N TRP A 372 -4.22 -33.17 3.16
CA TRP A 372 -4.24 -31.80 3.64
C TRP A 372 -3.10 -31.58 4.61
N TYR A 373 -2.52 -30.39 4.59
CA TYR A 373 -1.36 -30.06 5.40
C TYR A 373 -1.79 -29.41 6.71
N VAL A 374 -1.49 -30.09 7.80
CA VAL A 374 -1.82 -29.66 9.15
C VAL A 374 -0.56 -29.11 9.81
N GLN A 375 -0.64 -27.93 10.41
CA GLN A 375 0.46 -27.29 11.11
C GLN A 375 0.05 -26.82 12.50
N ARG A 376 1.03 -26.76 13.40
CA ARG A 376 0.94 -26.10 14.70
C ARG A 376 2.05 -25.03 14.78
N PRO A 377 1.73 -23.80 15.19
CA PRO A 377 2.74 -22.76 15.36
C PRO A 377 3.80 -23.15 16.40
N PRO A 378 4.97 -22.50 16.34
CA PRO A 378 6.04 -22.66 17.33
C PRO A 378 5.60 -22.32 18.76
N LEU A 379 6.36 -22.83 19.75
CA LEU A 379 6.13 -22.63 21.19
C LEU A 379 5.86 -21.18 21.61
N LYS A 380 6.50 -20.20 20.96
CA LYS A 380 6.37 -18.76 21.29
C LYS A 380 4.94 -18.21 21.18
N TRP A 381 4.02 -18.90 20.50
CA TRP A 381 2.64 -18.45 20.34
C TRP A 381 1.74 -18.76 21.53
N THR A 382 2.18 -19.60 22.48
CA THR A 382 1.42 -19.97 23.69
C THR A 382 -0.07 -20.30 23.41
N SER A 383 -0.30 -21.07 22.34
CA SER A 383 -1.62 -21.38 21.83
C SER A 383 -1.73 -22.84 21.38
N ASN A 384 -2.96 -23.37 21.38
CA ASN A 384 -3.27 -24.65 20.73
C ASN A 384 -3.88 -24.47 19.33
N MET A 385 -3.64 -23.31 18.72
CA MET A 385 -4.01 -23.04 17.35
C MET A 385 -3.44 -24.10 16.40
N HIS A 386 -4.23 -24.51 15.41
CA HIS A 386 -3.78 -25.34 14.30
C HIS A 386 -4.26 -24.76 12.98
N TRP A 387 -3.46 -24.96 11.95
CA TRP A 387 -3.76 -24.58 10.57
C TRP A 387 -3.97 -25.83 9.73
N ILE A 388 -4.95 -25.81 8.84
CA ILE A 388 -5.19 -26.84 7.82
C ILE A 388 -5.25 -26.15 6.46
N SER A 389 -4.33 -26.52 5.58
CA SER A 389 -4.12 -25.89 4.28
C SER A 389 -4.14 -26.92 3.15
N PRO A 390 -4.44 -26.49 1.91
CA PRO A 390 -4.25 -27.30 0.72
C PRO A 390 -2.84 -27.91 0.69
N ALA A 391 -2.75 -29.18 0.31
CA ALA A 391 -1.45 -29.81 0.10
C ALA A 391 -0.89 -29.45 -1.28
N ASP A 392 -1.74 -29.27 -2.28
CA ASP A 392 -1.38 -29.15 -3.69
C ASP A 392 -2.36 -28.24 -4.44
N GLU A 393 -2.10 -28.02 -5.72
CA GLU A 393 -2.93 -27.16 -6.57
C GLU A 393 -4.38 -27.66 -6.68
N SER A 394 -4.62 -28.98 -6.68
CA SER A 394 -5.97 -29.52 -6.82
C SER A 394 -6.86 -29.18 -5.62
N THR A 395 -6.35 -29.39 -4.40
CA THR A 395 -7.05 -29.00 -3.17
C THR A 395 -7.15 -27.48 -3.01
N HIS A 396 -6.21 -26.73 -3.57
CA HIS A 396 -6.25 -25.27 -3.61
C HIS A 396 -7.38 -24.75 -4.53
N GLU A 397 -7.49 -25.29 -5.74
CA GLU A 397 -8.54 -24.95 -6.70
C GLU A 397 -9.93 -25.34 -6.19
N GLU A 398 -10.07 -26.48 -5.49
CA GLU A 398 -11.34 -26.84 -4.85
C GLU A 398 -11.76 -25.82 -3.79
N TYR A 399 -10.81 -25.31 -2.98
CA TYR A 399 -11.08 -24.23 -2.03
C TYR A 399 -11.51 -22.95 -2.78
N LEU A 400 -10.77 -22.52 -3.80
CA LEU A 400 -11.15 -21.35 -4.61
C LEU A 400 -12.57 -21.46 -5.19
N ASP A 401 -12.97 -22.66 -5.60
CA ASP A 401 -14.33 -22.94 -6.06
C ASP A 401 -15.40 -22.78 -4.96
N VAL A 402 -15.06 -23.09 -3.70
CA VAL A 402 -15.93 -22.81 -2.54
C VAL A 402 -16.08 -21.30 -2.34
N LEU A 403 -14.98 -20.53 -2.39
CA LEU A 403 -15.02 -19.06 -2.29
C LEU A 403 -15.88 -18.45 -3.40
N LYS A 404 -15.75 -18.97 -4.63
CA LYS A 404 -16.56 -18.56 -5.77
C LYS A 404 -18.05 -18.80 -5.54
N ARG A 405 -18.45 -20.00 -5.09
CA ARG A 405 -19.87 -20.30 -4.78
C ARG A 405 -20.40 -19.44 -3.64
N GLY A 406 -19.53 -19.07 -2.70
CA GLY A 406 -19.81 -18.15 -1.60
C GLY A 406 -19.86 -16.67 -1.99
N ASN A 407 -19.82 -16.31 -3.28
CA ASN A 407 -19.80 -14.93 -3.77
C ASN A 407 -18.61 -14.08 -3.27
N PHE A 408 -17.45 -14.70 -3.02
CA PHE A 408 -16.25 -13.97 -2.57
C PHE A 408 -15.78 -12.90 -3.57
N ASN A 409 -16.21 -12.96 -4.83
CA ASN A 409 -15.98 -11.90 -5.82
C ASN A 409 -16.55 -10.54 -5.41
N ILE A 410 -17.65 -10.50 -4.64
CA ILE A 410 -18.20 -9.24 -4.12
C ILE A 410 -17.21 -8.61 -3.14
N VAL A 411 -16.55 -9.44 -2.32
CA VAL A 411 -15.50 -9.00 -1.39
C VAL A 411 -14.29 -8.49 -2.15
N LEU A 412 -13.78 -9.25 -3.13
CA LEU A 412 -12.66 -8.81 -3.97
C LEU A 412 -12.96 -7.49 -4.72
N ASP A 413 -14.19 -7.33 -5.23
CA ASP A 413 -14.61 -6.10 -5.89
C ASP A 413 -14.63 -4.89 -4.94
N GLY A 414 -15.13 -5.09 -3.72
CA GLY A 414 -15.10 -4.10 -2.66
C GLY A 414 -13.67 -3.66 -2.32
N ILE A 415 -12.77 -4.62 -2.08
CA ILE A 415 -11.36 -4.38 -1.75
C ILE A 415 -10.66 -3.66 -2.89
N GLY A 416 -10.73 -4.21 -4.10
CA GLY A 416 -10.04 -3.68 -5.27
C GLY A 416 -10.47 -2.25 -5.61
N LYS A 417 -11.76 -1.95 -5.51
CA LYS A 417 -12.28 -0.57 -5.69
C LYS A 417 -11.90 0.37 -4.55
N HIS A 418 -11.93 -0.11 -3.31
CA HIS A 418 -11.64 0.71 -2.14
C HIS A 418 -10.15 1.12 -2.06
N LEU A 419 -9.26 0.18 -2.36
CA LEU A 419 -7.81 0.35 -2.30
C LEU A 419 -7.19 0.77 -3.63
N GLY A 420 -7.95 0.72 -4.73
CA GLY A 420 -7.51 1.16 -6.04
C GLY A 420 -6.56 0.19 -6.74
N PHE A 421 -6.71 -1.11 -6.52
CA PHE A 421 -5.89 -2.15 -7.14
C PHE A 421 -6.22 -2.38 -8.61
N GLU A 422 -5.24 -2.85 -9.37
CA GLU A 422 -5.41 -3.16 -10.79
C GLU A 422 -5.96 -4.57 -10.99
N GLY A 423 -5.49 -5.52 -10.18
CA GLY A 423 -6.02 -6.87 -10.11
C GLY A 423 -5.87 -7.44 -8.70
N LEU A 424 -6.64 -8.47 -8.40
CA LEU A 424 -6.54 -9.20 -7.14
C LEU A 424 -6.55 -10.69 -7.41
N VAL A 425 -5.79 -11.40 -6.59
CA VAL A 425 -5.80 -12.85 -6.54
C VAL A 425 -5.80 -13.33 -5.09
N ALA A 426 -6.74 -14.21 -4.75
CA ALA A 426 -6.66 -15.08 -3.58
C ALA A 426 -5.66 -16.21 -3.85
N TYR A 427 -4.56 -16.29 -3.08
CA TYR A 427 -3.42 -17.18 -3.42
C TYR A 427 -2.89 -18.02 -2.24
N HIS A 428 -3.33 -17.75 -1.02
CA HIS A 428 -2.95 -18.50 0.19
C HIS A 428 -4.21 -18.76 1.00
N LEU A 429 -4.54 -20.03 1.21
CA LEU A 429 -5.87 -20.46 1.68
C LEU A 429 -5.71 -21.42 2.84
N THR A 430 -6.43 -21.18 3.94
CA THR A 430 -6.25 -21.96 5.17
C THR A 430 -7.49 -21.96 6.02
N PHE A 431 -7.61 -22.97 6.87
CA PHE A 431 -8.53 -22.98 7.99
C PHE A 431 -7.75 -22.98 9.29
N ILE A 432 -8.19 -22.17 10.24
CA ILE A 432 -7.55 -21.98 11.54
C ILE A 432 -8.54 -22.35 12.63
N GLY A 433 -8.16 -23.32 13.46
CA GLY A 433 -8.90 -23.67 14.67
C GLY A 433 -8.12 -23.27 15.92
N VAL A 434 -8.78 -22.70 16.92
CA VAL A 434 -8.20 -22.43 18.23
C VAL A 434 -9.22 -22.61 19.34
N SER A 435 -8.84 -23.25 20.44
CA SER A 435 -9.66 -23.31 21.65
C SER A 435 -8.97 -22.72 22.88
N HIS A 436 -7.68 -22.42 22.80
CA HIS A 436 -6.91 -21.79 23.86
C HIS A 436 -5.75 -20.93 23.34
N SER A 437 -5.62 -19.73 23.90
CA SER A 437 -4.53 -18.78 23.67
C SER A 437 -4.32 -17.98 24.94
N GLU A 438 -3.10 -17.87 25.45
CA GLU A 438 -2.82 -17.02 26.63
C GLU A 438 -2.69 -15.54 26.24
N LYS A 439 -1.85 -15.28 25.24
CA LYS A 439 -1.78 -14.04 24.46
C LYS A 439 -0.95 -14.36 23.23
N GLY A 440 -1.53 -14.23 22.06
CA GLY A 440 -0.86 -14.59 20.81
C GLY A 440 0.36 -13.71 20.56
N PHE A 441 1.35 -14.27 19.88
CA PHE A 441 2.50 -13.52 19.39
C PHE A 441 2.02 -12.44 18.41
N ILE A 442 2.28 -11.17 18.75
CA ILE A 442 1.96 -10.03 17.89
C ILE A 442 2.99 -9.95 16.78
N HIS A 443 2.54 -9.95 15.53
CA HIS A 443 3.39 -10.03 14.36
C HIS A 443 2.76 -9.30 13.17
N HIS A 444 3.56 -9.17 12.12
CA HIS A 444 3.11 -8.81 10.78
C HIS A 444 3.06 -10.07 9.93
N ASP A 445 2.08 -10.11 9.04
CA ASP A 445 2.03 -11.13 8.00
C ASP A 445 2.87 -10.76 6.77
N SER A 446 2.96 -9.46 6.47
CA SER A 446 3.74 -8.91 5.37
C SER A 446 4.26 -7.51 5.70
N ILE A 447 5.44 -7.19 5.16
CA ILE A 447 6.14 -5.93 5.32
C ILE A 447 6.71 -5.53 3.96
N GLY A 448 6.61 -4.26 3.59
CA GLY A 448 7.24 -3.75 2.36
C GLY A 448 6.76 -4.44 1.07
N THR A 449 5.50 -4.86 1.01
CA THR A 449 4.86 -5.28 -0.26
C THR A 449 4.29 -4.07 -1.01
N GLY A 450 4.38 -2.89 -0.41
CA GLY A 450 3.72 -1.69 -0.85
C GLY A 450 2.22 -1.90 -0.74
N ALA A 451 1.69 -2.18 0.46
CA ALA A 451 0.26 -2.24 0.73
C ALA A 451 -0.56 -3.01 -0.32
N SER A 452 -0.02 -4.14 -0.77
CA SER A 452 -0.59 -4.89 -1.89
C SER A 452 -0.98 -6.30 -1.49
N VAL A 453 -0.71 -6.71 -0.26
CA VAL A 453 -1.08 -7.99 0.32
C VAL A 453 -1.96 -7.77 1.53
N TYR A 454 -3.01 -8.58 1.65
CA TYR A 454 -3.91 -8.58 2.80
C TYR A 454 -4.32 -10.01 3.17
N ASN A 455 -4.25 -10.34 4.45
CA ASN A 455 -4.85 -11.53 5.04
C ASN A 455 -6.29 -11.22 5.46
N ILE A 456 -7.26 -11.93 4.91
CA ILE A 456 -8.68 -11.80 5.24
C ILE A 456 -9.10 -12.97 6.13
N ILE A 457 -9.44 -12.68 7.38
CA ILE A 457 -9.87 -13.63 8.40
C ILE A 457 -11.40 -13.66 8.44
N ILE A 458 -11.98 -14.78 8.00
CA ILE A 458 -13.42 -15.03 7.88
C ILE A 458 -13.88 -15.96 9.01
N PRO A 459 -14.59 -15.47 10.04
CA PRO A 459 -15.12 -16.31 11.11
C PRO A 459 -16.18 -17.28 10.58
N LEU A 460 -16.06 -18.56 10.95
CA LEU A 460 -17.01 -19.64 10.60
C LEU A 460 -17.72 -20.21 11.83
N ILE A 461 -17.00 -20.37 12.94
CA ILE A 461 -17.55 -20.78 14.24
C ILE A 461 -16.99 -19.83 15.30
N LEU A 462 -17.88 -19.22 16.07
CA LEU A 462 -17.58 -18.37 17.21
C LEU A 462 -18.27 -18.93 18.46
N MET A 463 -17.76 -18.55 19.64
CA MET A 463 -18.41 -18.83 20.91
C MET A 463 -19.23 -17.62 21.33
N ASP A 464 -20.48 -17.84 21.74
CA ASP A 464 -21.44 -16.76 22.05
C ASP A 464 -20.94 -15.82 23.15
N ASP A 465 -20.19 -16.34 24.13
CA ASP A 465 -19.63 -15.57 25.24
C ASP A 465 -18.13 -15.33 25.13
N ALA A 466 -17.56 -15.48 23.93
CA ALA A 466 -16.14 -15.20 23.75
C ALA A 466 -15.85 -13.71 23.98
N THR A 467 -14.71 -13.44 24.62
CA THR A 467 -14.08 -12.13 24.63
C THR A 467 -13.64 -11.72 23.22
N PRO A 468 -13.25 -10.46 22.98
CA PRO A 468 -12.58 -10.08 21.75
C PRO A 468 -11.37 -10.99 21.48
N GLU A 469 -11.21 -11.47 20.24
CA GLU A 469 -10.26 -12.54 19.94
C GLU A 469 -9.10 -12.13 19.00
N LEU A 470 -9.11 -10.91 18.48
CA LEU A 470 -8.07 -10.35 17.62
C LEU A 470 -7.40 -9.17 18.31
N ALA A 471 -6.13 -9.35 18.67
CA ALA A 471 -5.29 -8.31 19.22
C ALA A 471 -4.71 -7.47 18.08
N LEU A 472 -4.71 -6.16 18.23
CA LEU A 472 -4.09 -5.19 17.33
C LEU A 472 -3.15 -4.31 18.13
N ARG A 473 -1.96 -4.07 17.58
CA ARG A 473 -1.01 -3.12 18.12
C ARG A 473 -0.79 -2.01 17.10
N VAL A 474 -0.80 -0.79 17.58
CA VAL A 474 -0.46 0.39 16.79
C VAL A 474 0.83 0.93 17.38
N ASP A 475 1.91 0.79 16.62
CA ASP A 475 3.16 1.46 16.98
C ASP A 475 3.00 2.93 16.58
N GLU A 476 3.01 3.81 17.57
CA GLU A 476 2.96 5.25 17.33
C GLU A 476 4.38 5.76 17.08
N ASP A 477 4.53 6.66 16.10
CA ASP A 477 5.82 7.28 15.82
C ASP A 477 6.27 8.16 17.01
N GLY A 478 7.52 7.98 17.44
CA GLY A 478 8.18 8.81 18.45
C GLY A 478 8.08 8.29 19.89
N ASP A 479 7.83 9.19 20.85
CA ASP A 479 7.86 8.90 22.30
C ASP A 479 6.52 8.36 22.84
N ARG A 480 5.51 8.16 21.99
CA ARG A 480 4.20 7.70 22.46
C ARG A 480 4.21 6.18 22.62
N PRO A 481 3.65 5.64 23.72
CA PRO A 481 3.60 4.20 23.93
C PRO A 481 2.70 3.53 22.88
N SER A 482 3.11 2.36 22.37
CA SER A 482 2.27 1.58 21.46
C SER A 482 0.90 1.32 22.07
N ARG A 483 -0.17 1.63 21.33
CA ARG A 483 -1.55 1.35 21.76
C ARG A 483 -1.91 -0.10 21.44
N TYR A 484 -2.62 -0.74 22.36
CA TYR A 484 -3.07 -2.12 22.24
C TYR A 484 -4.59 -2.21 22.36
N GLY A 485 -5.20 -2.97 21.46
CA GLY A 485 -6.64 -3.07 21.37
C GLY A 485 -7.06 -4.46 20.92
N ALA A 486 -8.32 -4.77 21.20
CA ALA A 486 -8.89 -6.07 20.89
C ALA A 486 -10.20 -5.90 20.11
N LEU A 487 -10.29 -6.57 18.97
CA LEU A 487 -11.44 -6.63 18.09
C LEU A 487 -12.18 -7.96 18.31
N LYS A 488 -13.50 -7.87 18.49
CA LYS A 488 -14.38 -9.03 18.58
C LYS A 488 -14.80 -9.47 17.19
N TYR A 489 -14.55 -10.74 16.86
CA TYR A 489 -15.02 -11.31 15.62
C TYR A 489 -16.55 -11.44 15.61
N GLN A 490 -17.13 -11.31 14.41
CA GLN A 490 -18.57 -11.39 14.18
C GLN A 490 -18.84 -12.21 12.93
N LEU A 491 -19.90 -13.01 12.94
CA LEU A 491 -20.35 -13.70 11.73
C LEU A 491 -20.87 -12.67 10.72
N GLY A 492 -20.57 -12.88 9.44
CA GLY A 492 -20.92 -11.92 8.38
C GLY A 492 -19.94 -10.76 8.22
N MET A 493 -18.87 -10.70 9.03
CA MET A 493 -17.77 -9.75 8.84
C MET A 493 -16.41 -10.45 8.91
N ALA A 494 -15.49 -10.01 8.07
CA ALA A 494 -14.08 -10.40 8.15
C ALA A 494 -13.24 -9.27 8.73
N ALA A 495 -12.14 -9.65 9.38
CA ALA A 495 -11.03 -8.73 9.63
C ALA A 495 -10.00 -8.88 8.52
N MET A 496 -9.47 -7.78 8.01
CA MET A 496 -8.51 -7.75 6.92
C MET A 496 -7.25 -7.02 7.36
N MET A 497 -6.11 -7.71 7.38
CA MET A 497 -4.81 -7.19 7.82
C MET A 497 -3.85 -7.13 6.65
N GLY A 498 -3.37 -5.94 6.32
CA GLY A 498 -2.36 -5.74 5.28
C GLY A 498 -0.95 -5.51 5.83
N ASP A 499 -0.11 -4.92 4.98
CA ASP A 499 1.25 -4.52 5.34
C ASP A 499 1.30 -3.73 6.65
N GLU A 500 2.32 -4.00 7.47
CA GLU A 500 2.59 -3.30 8.74
C GLU A 500 1.45 -3.35 9.79
N ALA A 501 0.39 -4.12 9.57
CA ALA A 501 -0.67 -4.27 10.54
C ALA A 501 -0.25 -5.29 11.61
N TYR A 502 0.31 -4.81 12.72
CA TYR A 502 0.64 -5.68 13.86
C TYR A 502 -0.62 -6.27 14.48
N HIS A 503 -0.71 -7.59 14.47
CA HIS A 503 -1.85 -8.30 15.02
C HIS A 503 -1.47 -9.65 15.63
N GLY A 504 -2.41 -10.23 16.37
CA GLY A 504 -2.27 -11.56 16.95
C GLY A 504 -3.60 -12.08 17.47
N THR A 505 -3.61 -13.33 17.95
CA THR A 505 -4.81 -13.87 18.61
C THR A 505 -4.84 -13.43 20.07
N GLU A 506 -5.91 -12.80 20.50
CA GLU A 506 -6.08 -12.39 21.90
C GLU A 506 -6.25 -13.62 22.82
N ALA A 507 -6.15 -13.41 24.13
CA ALA A 507 -6.40 -14.42 25.13
C ALA A 507 -7.81 -15.05 24.97
N CYS A 508 -7.89 -16.38 25.00
CA CYS A 508 -9.16 -17.10 25.02
C CYS A 508 -9.01 -18.50 25.64
N ASP A 509 -10.07 -19.02 26.26
CA ASP A 509 -10.16 -20.41 26.68
C ASP A 509 -11.57 -20.96 26.53
N TYR A 510 -11.77 -21.82 25.52
CA TYR A 510 -13.03 -22.48 25.19
C TYR A 510 -13.03 -23.95 25.59
N ARG A 511 -11.95 -24.45 26.21
CA ARG A 511 -11.73 -25.88 26.45
C ARG A 511 -12.75 -26.48 27.40
N GLU A 512 -13.17 -25.73 28.43
CA GLU A 512 -14.18 -26.18 29.39
C GLU A 512 -15.49 -26.58 28.70
N LYS A 513 -15.89 -25.81 27.68
CA LYS A 513 -17.10 -26.05 26.88
C LYS A 513 -16.87 -26.99 25.71
N LYS A 514 -15.64 -27.51 25.54
CA LYS A 514 -15.19 -28.21 24.33
C LYS A 514 -15.47 -27.39 23.05
N GLY A 515 -15.43 -26.07 23.17
CA GLY A 515 -15.65 -25.14 22.08
C GLY A 515 -14.36 -24.88 21.30
N MET A 516 -14.49 -24.31 20.11
CA MET A 516 -13.37 -23.72 19.37
C MET A 516 -13.86 -22.54 18.54
N ARG A 517 -12.96 -21.62 18.26
CA ARG A 517 -13.10 -20.68 17.15
C ARG A 517 -12.56 -21.35 15.88
N LEU A 518 -13.35 -21.31 14.81
CA LEU A 518 -12.94 -21.72 13.46
C LEU A 518 -13.01 -20.50 12.54
N ALA A 519 -11.94 -20.24 11.81
CA ALA A 519 -11.90 -19.23 10.77
C ALA A 519 -11.30 -19.79 9.48
N ALA A 520 -11.74 -19.27 8.35
CA ALA A 520 -11.01 -19.35 7.09
C ALA A 520 -10.09 -18.13 6.99
N THR A 521 -8.86 -18.31 6.51
CA THR A 521 -7.97 -17.19 6.17
C THR A 521 -7.59 -17.24 4.70
N VAL A 522 -7.72 -16.09 4.05
CA VAL A 522 -7.50 -15.94 2.60
C VAL A 522 -6.57 -14.76 2.39
N TYR A 523 -5.35 -15.02 1.93
CA TYR A 523 -4.49 -13.92 1.48
C TYR A 523 -4.89 -13.52 0.07
N VAL A 524 -5.08 -12.22 -0.10
CA VAL A 524 -5.31 -11.58 -1.39
C VAL A 524 -4.19 -10.62 -1.71
N ALA A 525 -3.81 -10.52 -2.98
CA ALA A 525 -2.81 -9.54 -3.39
C ALA A 525 -3.01 -8.95 -4.79
N ASP A 526 -2.56 -7.71 -4.97
CA ASP A 526 -2.33 -7.07 -6.26
C ASP A 526 -0.90 -7.36 -6.73
N ILE A 527 -0.74 -8.53 -7.36
CA ILE A 527 0.57 -9.08 -7.71
C ILE A 527 1.08 -8.47 -9.01
N ASN A 528 2.35 -8.05 -8.99
CA ASN A 528 3.09 -7.57 -10.14
C ASN A 528 4.58 -7.95 -10.03
N GLU A 529 5.35 -7.70 -11.10
CA GLU A 529 6.77 -8.06 -11.15
C GLU A 529 7.62 -7.43 -10.03
N LYS A 530 7.19 -6.27 -9.49
CA LYS A 530 7.95 -5.54 -8.47
C LYS A 530 7.75 -6.13 -7.07
N ASN A 531 6.56 -6.65 -6.75
CA ASN A 531 6.26 -7.18 -5.42
C ASN A 531 6.27 -8.72 -5.31
N ALA A 532 6.13 -9.47 -6.41
CA ALA A 532 5.96 -10.93 -6.35
C ALA A 532 7.06 -11.67 -5.58
N GLN A 533 8.31 -11.23 -5.66
CA GLN A 533 9.42 -11.83 -4.91
C GLN A 533 9.26 -11.63 -3.40
N ASN A 534 8.86 -10.42 -2.97
CA ASN A 534 8.62 -10.11 -1.56
C ASN A 534 7.42 -10.90 -1.03
N ILE A 535 6.34 -10.97 -1.82
CA ILE A 535 5.14 -11.74 -1.48
C ILE A 535 5.50 -13.23 -1.31
N ALA A 536 6.24 -13.82 -2.26
CA ALA A 536 6.66 -15.21 -2.20
C ALA A 536 7.52 -15.52 -0.98
N ALA A 537 8.44 -14.62 -0.63
CA ALA A 537 9.37 -14.82 0.48
C ALA A 537 8.72 -14.68 1.86
N GLN A 538 7.73 -13.80 2.00
CA GLN A 538 7.16 -13.45 3.31
C GLN A 538 5.84 -14.17 3.61
N THR A 539 4.98 -14.36 2.61
CA THR A 539 3.59 -14.78 2.86
C THR A 539 3.33 -16.26 2.54
N LEU A 540 4.17 -16.89 1.72
CA LEU A 540 4.03 -18.30 1.34
C LEU A 540 4.68 -19.22 2.37
N THR A 541 4.11 -19.23 3.56
CA THR A 541 4.60 -20.00 4.73
C THR A 541 4.01 -21.41 4.81
N GLN A 542 3.13 -21.78 3.87
CA GLN A 542 2.47 -23.09 3.79
C GLN A 542 3.15 -24.03 2.79
N ILE A 543 2.65 -25.27 2.76
CA ILE A 543 3.16 -26.27 1.82
C ILE A 543 2.73 -26.03 0.38
N PHE A 544 1.59 -25.35 0.18
CA PHE A 544 1.09 -24.93 -1.11
C PHE A 544 0.38 -23.57 -0.99
N PRO A 545 0.64 -22.62 -1.91
CA PRO A 545 1.63 -22.73 -2.98
C PRO A 545 3.07 -22.69 -2.42
N LEU A 546 4.04 -23.20 -3.18
CA LEU A 546 5.45 -23.07 -2.79
C LEU A 546 5.91 -21.62 -2.98
N ALA A 547 6.95 -21.21 -2.26
CA ALA A 547 7.57 -19.89 -2.35
C ALA A 547 8.22 -19.63 -3.74
N ASP A 548 7.41 -19.43 -4.78
CA ASP A 548 7.81 -19.19 -6.17
C ASP A 548 7.10 -17.95 -6.73
N ALA A 549 7.89 -16.90 -6.93
CA ALA A 549 7.40 -15.63 -7.50
C ALA A 549 6.83 -15.80 -8.92
N LYS A 550 7.32 -16.76 -9.72
CA LYS A 550 6.80 -16.99 -11.08
C LYS A 550 5.39 -17.56 -11.05
N TRP A 551 5.10 -18.43 -10.08
CA TRP A 551 3.75 -18.93 -9.86
C TRP A 551 2.82 -17.78 -9.48
N LEU A 552 3.22 -16.94 -8.52
CA LEU A 552 2.45 -15.74 -8.15
C LEU A 552 2.18 -14.81 -9.33
N ILE A 553 3.16 -14.57 -10.21
CA ILE A 553 2.96 -13.77 -11.43
C ILE A 553 1.97 -14.43 -12.40
N ALA A 554 1.94 -15.76 -12.47
CA ALA A 554 0.97 -16.49 -13.29
C ALA A 554 -0.48 -16.34 -12.77
N GLU A 555 -0.63 -16.13 -11.46
CA GLU A 555 -1.89 -15.89 -10.75
C GLU A 555 -2.34 -14.41 -10.79
N ALA A 556 -1.48 -13.48 -11.20
CA ALA A 556 -1.74 -12.04 -11.13
C ALA A 556 -3.04 -11.61 -11.84
N GLY A 557 -3.97 -11.03 -11.06
CA GLY A 557 -5.28 -10.54 -11.53
C GLY A 557 -6.25 -11.64 -11.97
N ARG A 558 -6.03 -12.89 -11.57
CA ARG A 558 -6.87 -14.02 -11.98
C ARG A 558 -8.31 -13.91 -11.45
N HIS A 559 -8.48 -13.49 -10.19
CA HIS A 559 -9.76 -13.58 -9.49
C HIS A 559 -10.58 -12.28 -9.53
N TRP A 560 -9.93 -11.13 -9.69
CA TRP A 560 -10.58 -9.84 -9.93
C TRP A 560 -9.65 -8.91 -10.71
N VAL A 561 -10.22 -8.07 -11.59
CA VAL A 561 -9.52 -7.02 -12.33
C VAL A 561 -10.39 -5.77 -12.38
N ALA A 562 -9.80 -4.58 -12.25
CA ALA A 562 -10.52 -3.32 -12.33
C ALA A 562 -11.30 -3.15 -13.66
N ASP A 563 -12.52 -2.59 -13.59
CA ASP A 563 -13.48 -2.45 -14.71
C ASP A 563 -12.92 -1.78 -15.99
N ASN A 564 -11.86 -0.98 -15.86
CA ASN A 564 -11.21 -0.31 -16.98
C ASN A 564 -10.37 -1.25 -17.88
N TYR A 565 -10.19 -2.50 -17.46
CA TYR A 565 -9.62 -3.55 -18.29
C TYR A 565 -10.76 -4.30 -18.97
N HIS A 566 -10.92 -4.06 -20.28
CA HIS A 566 -11.91 -4.74 -21.11
C HIS A 566 -11.67 -6.26 -21.15
N GLY A 567 -12.21 -6.97 -20.15
CA GLY A 567 -12.15 -8.43 -20.06
C GLY A 567 -12.37 -8.91 -18.64
N ARG A 568 -13.65 -8.95 -18.21
CA ARG A 568 -14.15 -9.47 -16.91
C ARG A 568 -13.27 -10.61 -16.38
N GLY A 569 -12.33 -10.28 -15.51
CA GLY A 569 -11.76 -11.23 -14.57
C GLY A 569 -12.61 -11.10 -13.33
N ASP A 570 -13.55 -12.00 -13.14
CA ASP A 570 -14.26 -12.17 -11.88
C ASP A 570 -14.16 -13.67 -11.53
N LEU A 571 -14.20 -14.04 -10.24
CA LEU A 571 -14.17 -15.46 -9.84
C LEU A 571 -15.22 -16.31 -10.57
N PRO A 572 -16.46 -15.83 -10.84
CA PRO A 572 -17.42 -16.55 -11.68
C PRO A 572 -16.88 -16.97 -13.05
N HIS A 573 -16.09 -16.13 -13.70
CA HIS A 573 -15.43 -16.37 -14.98
C HIS A 573 -13.94 -16.70 -14.82
N ASN A 574 -13.54 -17.27 -13.66
CA ASN A 574 -12.16 -17.63 -13.29
C ASN A 574 -11.38 -18.02 -14.54
N LYS A 575 -10.53 -17.10 -15.01
CA LYS A 575 -9.65 -17.40 -16.12
C LYS A 575 -8.66 -18.40 -15.57
N GLU A 576 -8.39 -19.46 -16.32
CA GLU A 576 -7.27 -20.34 -15.99
C GLU A 576 -6.04 -19.46 -15.74
N ARG A 577 -5.23 -19.84 -14.75
CA ARG A 577 -3.98 -19.15 -14.48
C ARG A 577 -3.16 -19.05 -15.75
N ARG A 578 -2.30 -18.03 -15.83
CA ARG A 578 -1.38 -17.95 -16.97
C ARG A 578 -0.46 -19.18 -16.97
N HIS A 579 0.07 -19.48 -18.15
CA HIS A 579 1.00 -20.60 -18.29
C HIS A 579 2.16 -20.45 -17.31
N PHE A 580 2.33 -21.46 -16.46
CA PHE A 580 3.41 -21.57 -15.48
C PHE A 580 4.15 -22.89 -15.75
N GLU A 581 5.45 -22.79 -16.01
CA GLU A 581 6.30 -23.95 -16.28
C GLU A 581 6.97 -24.43 -15.01
N PHE A 582 6.73 -25.71 -14.69
CA PHE A 582 7.39 -26.41 -13.61
C PHE A 582 7.87 -27.78 -14.11
N HIS A 583 8.93 -28.29 -13.51
CA HIS A 583 9.50 -29.59 -13.85
C HIS A 583 10.20 -30.18 -12.63
N ASP A 584 10.43 -31.49 -12.69
CA ASP A 584 11.25 -32.19 -11.72
C ASP A 584 12.73 -31.79 -11.89
N LEU A 585 13.36 -31.41 -10.79
CA LEU A 585 14.77 -31.00 -10.74
C LEU A 585 15.71 -32.15 -10.35
N LEU A 586 15.17 -33.27 -9.84
CA LEU A 586 15.97 -34.46 -9.50
C LEU A 586 15.72 -35.59 -10.52
N PRO A 587 16.76 -36.34 -10.90
CA PRO A 587 16.62 -37.42 -11.88
C PRO A 587 15.83 -38.63 -11.35
N ASP A 588 15.68 -38.78 -10.04
CA ASP A 588 15.02 -39.91 -9.38
C ASP A 588 13.62 -39.56 -8.83
N CYS A 589 13.03 -38.42 -9.22
CA CYS A 589 11.76 -37.94 -8.69
C CYS A 589 10.61 -38.96 -8.76
N ALA A 590 10.44 -39.66 -9.87
CA ALA A 590 9.41 -40.68 -10.02
C ALA A 590 9.58 -41.85 -9.04
N ALA A 591 10.83 -42.26 -8.76
CA ALA A 591 11.11 -43.31 -7.77
C ALA A 591 10.81 -42.83 -6.35
N ARG A 592 11.23 -41.60 -6.02
CA ARG A 592 10.96 -40.98 -4.71
C ARG A 592 9.47 -40.80 -4.45
N ALA A 593 8.70 -40.36 -5.45
CA ALA A 593 7.26 -40.23 -5.36
C ALA A 593 6.58 -41.57 -5.07
N LYS A 594 6.99 -42.64 -5.78
CA LYS A 594 6.50 -44.00 -5.55
C LYS A 594 6.84 -44.54 -4.15
N GLU A 595 7.95 -44.08 -3.56
CA GLU A 595 8.35 -44.39 -2.19
C GLU A 595 7.63 -43.54 -1.13
N GLY A 596 6.71 -42.65 -1.52
CA GLY A 596 5.97 -41.78 -0.60
C GLY A 596 6.76 -40.58 -0.07
N LYS A 597 7.91 -40.26 -0.68
CA LYS A 597 8.80 -39.18 -0.22
C LYS A 597 8.25 -37.77 -0.46
N CYS A 598 7.21 -37.62 -1.28
CA CYS A 598 6.52 -36.33 -1.44
C CYS A 598 5.86 -35.83 -0.15
N ILE A 599 5.64 -36.73 0.82
CA ILE A 599 5.04 -36.45 2.13
C ILE A 599 6.10 -36.50 3.23
N SER A 600 7.00 -37.50 3.21
CA SER A 600 7.98 -37.72 4.27
C SER A 600 9.28 -36.93 4.11
N ASP A 601 9.53 -36.34 2.94
CA ASP A 601 10.74 -35.57 2.63
C ASP A 601 10.36 -34.29 1.86
N ILE A 602 9.78 -33.35 2.61
CA ILE A 602 9.26 -32.09 2.10
C ILE A 602 10.39 -31.23 1.51
N GLU A 603 11.45 -31.01 2.28
CA GLU A 603 12.52 -30.06 1.95
C GLU A 603 13.28 -30.41 0.67
N VAL A 604 13.43 -31.71 0.37
CA VAL A 604 14.17 -32.17 -0.80
C VAL A 604 13.24 -32.71 -1.87
N THR A 605 12.44 -33.73 -1.57
CA THR A 605 11.61 -34.38 -2.59
C THR A 605 10.48 -33.47 -3.03
N ARG A 606 9.64 -32.99 -2.12
CA ARG A 606 8.43 -32.25 -2.49
C ARG A 606 8.74 -30.97 -3.26
N VAL A 607 9.72 -30.20 -2.78
CA VAL A 607 10.13 -28.93 -3.40
C VAL A 607 10.83 -29.12 -4.75
N LYS A 608 11.54 -30.24 -4.97
CA LYS A 608 12.31 -30.47 -6.20
C LYS A 608 11.64 -31.42 -7.20
N CYS A 609 10.62 -32.16 -6.81
CA CYS A 609 9.93 -33.14 -7.64
C CYS A 609 8.48 -32.72 -7.90
N LEU A 610 8.31 -31.46 -8.34
CA LEU A 610 7.02 -30.79 -8.47
C LEU A 610 6.01 -31.58 -9.32
N SER A 611 6.47 -32.12 -10.45
CA SER A 611 5.61 -32.86 -11.38
C SER A 611 5.36 -34.28 -10.88
N SER A 612 6.42 -35.01 -10.49
CA SER A 612 6.26 -36.37 -9.96
C SER A 612 5.43 -36.45 -8.68
N CYS A 613 5.47 -35.39 -7.85
CA CYS A 613 4.68 -35.30 -6.63
C CYS A 613 3.27 -34.70 -6.84
N GLY A 614 2.94 -34.27 -8.07
CA GLY A 614 1.63 -33.68 -8.36
C GLY A 614 1.37 -32.39 -7.59
N ILE A 615 2.41 -31.58 -7.34
CA ILE A 615 2.27 -30.32 -6.58
C ILE A 615 1.46 -29.30 -7.38
N TYR A 616 1.76 -29.20 -8.67
CA TYR A 616 1.08 -28.34 -9.61
C TYR A 616 0.37 -29.20 -10.66
N GLU A 617 -0.80 -28.75 -11.10
CA GLU A 617 -1.51 -29.33 -12.22
C GLU A 617 -0.80 -28.94 -13.52
N PRO A 618 -0.59 -29.88 -14.47
CA PRO A 618 -0.04 -29.52 -15.76
C PRO A 618 -0.97 -28.52 -16.45
N ASN A 619 -0.42 -27.53 -17.14
CA ASN A 619 -1.23 -26.60 -17.93
C ASN A 619 -2.13 -27.42 -18.86
N VAL A 620 -3.44 -27.40 -18.61
CA VAL A 620 -4.39 -27.97 -19.54
C VAL A 620 -4.21 -27.15 -20.79
N SER A 621 -3.73 -27.75 -21.88
CA SER A 621 -3.60 -27.05 -23.14
C SER A 621 -5.00 -26.55 -23.48
N THR A 622 -5.26 -25.25 -23.28
CA THR A 622 -6.51 -24.63 -23.71
C THR A 622 -6.70 -25.08 -25.16
N PRO A 623 -7.81 -25.75 -25.51
CA PRO A 623 -8.08 -26.11 -26.89
C PRO A 623 -7.84 -24.85 -27.71
N SER A 624 -6.94 -24.92 -28.71
CA SER A 624 -6.63 -23.76 -29.52
C SER A 624 -7.95 -23.20 -30.03
N TRP A 625 -8.37 -22.04 -29.51
CA TRP A 625 -9.50 -21.32 -30.05
C TRP A 625 -9.06 -20.86 -31.44
N THR A 626 -9.28 -21.71 -32.44
CA THR A 626 -9.13 -21.33 -33.84
C THR A 626 -10.15 -20.22 -34.08
N ALA A 627 -9.63 -19.01 -34.25
CA ALA A 627 -10.36 -17.77 -34.49
C ALA A 627 -11.29 -17.86 -35.71
#